data_AF-A0ABD4X2F3-F1
#
_entry.id   AF-A0ABD4X2F3-F1
#
_cell.length_a   1.000
_cell.length_b   1.000
_cell.length_c   1.000
_cell.angle_alpha   90.00
_cell.angle_beta   90.00
_cell.angle_gamma   90.00
#
_symmetry.space_group_name_H-M   'P 1'
#
loop_
_entity.id
_entity.type
_entity.pdbx_description
1 polymer ?
#
loop_
_entity_poly.entity_id
_entity_poly.type
_entity_poly.pdbx_seq_one_letter_code
_entity_poly.pdbx_strand_id
1 'polypeptide(L)'
;MKKVWILICLLLIIVGVIFFIVLGDNSKKEININDIGKKLDNPNHDILIPTKYDVKNVYLHNDDFVSAWAEIIMSNKIEISIYTSDDLKNKSSKYINKEKVNNTNIKEYKTNAGKREYIFKKDKLIYVYKFSPSEKENINQYLKTNLD
;
A
#
# COMPACT_ATOMS: atom_id res chain seq x y z
N MET A 1 8.87 -47.39 16.13
CA MET A 1 8.04 -46.54 15.24
C MET A 1 7.49 -45.29 15.92
N LYS A 2 6.83 -45.36 17.09
CA LYS A 2 6.26 -44.17 17.78
C LYS A 2 7.24 -42.99 18.01
N LYS A 3 8.50 -43.28 18.36
CA LYS A 3 9.54 -42.25 18.61
C LYS A 3 9.94 -41.45 17.36
N VAL A 4 9.87 -42.07 16.17
CA VAL A 4 10.21 -41.42 14.89
C VAL A 4 9.14 -40.40 14.49
N TRP A 5 7.87 -40.74 14.71
CA TRP A 5 6.74 -39.83 14.46
C TRP A 5 6.74 -38.60 15.38
N ILE A 6 7.16 -38.78 16.64
CA ILE A 6 7.32 -37.67 17.60
C ILE A 6 8.43 -36.73 17.13
N LEU A 7 9.55 -37.27 16.64
CA LEU A 7 10.67 -36.47 16.12
C LEU A 7 10.27 -35.67 14.88
N ILE A 8 9.53 -36.29 13.95
CA ILE A 8 9.02 -35.63 12.74
C ILE A 8 8.03 -34.51 13.10
N CYS A 9 7.11 -34.75 14.04
CA CYS A 9 6.19 -33.71 14.52
C CYS A 9 6.94 -32.54 15.17
N LEU A 10 7.97 -32.81 15.98
CA LEU A 10 8.78 -31.76 16.59
C LEU A 10 9.49 -30.92 15.53
N LEU A 11 10.03 -31.56 14.49
CA LEU A 11 10.73 -30.90 13.40
C LEU A 11 9.78 -30.00 12.59
N LEU A 12 8.56 -30.46 12.33
CA LEU A 12 7.53 -29.67 11.66
C LEU A 12 7.08 -28.46 12.48
N ILE A 13 6.99 -28.59 13.81
CA ILE A 13 6.67 -27.46 14.70
C ILE A 13 7.80 -26.43 14.67
N ILE A 14 9.06 -26.87 14.73
CA ILE A 14 10.23 -25.97 14.69
C ILE A 14 10.28 -25.23 13.35
N VAL A 15 10.10 -25.93 12.23
CA VAL A 15 10.04 -25.32 10.90
C VAL A 15 8.87 -24.34 10.81
N GLY A 16 7.69 -24.69 11.33
CA GLY A 16 6.53 -23.80 11.37
C GLY A 16 6.79 -22.53 12.17
N VAL A 17 7.41 -22.64 13.36
CA VAL A 17 7.74 -21.49 14.21
C VAL A 17 8.79 -20.59 13.55
N ILE A 18 9.83 -21.15 12.93
CA ILE A 18 10.84 -20.38 12.19
C ILE A 18 10.19 -19.66 11.00
N PHE A 19 9.28 -20.33 10.28
CA PHE A 19 8.55 -19.72 9.17
C PHE A 19 7.68 -18.55 9.64
N PHE A 20 7.01 -18.69 10.79
CA PHE A 20 6.22 -17.61 11.41
C PHE A 20 7.08 -16.45 11.94
N ILE A 21 8.31 -16.70 12.39
CA ILE A 21 9.23 -15.65 12.86
C ILE A 21 9.82 -14.90 11.66
N VAL A 22 10.23 -15.60 10.60
CA VAL A 22 10.79 -15.01 9.38
C VAL A 22 9.73 -14.22 8.59
N LEU A 23 8.47 -14.67 8.58
CA LEU A 23 7.35 -13.90 8.00
C LEU A 23 6.72 -12.89 8.97
N GLY A 24 7.06 -12.97 10.25
CA GLY A 24 6.46 -12.19 11.33
C GLY A 24 6.97 -10.76 11.42
N ASP A 25 8.09 -10.47 10.76
CA ASP A 25 8.72 -9.15 10.72
C ASP A 25 8.21 -8.29 9.55
N ASN A 26 6.93 -8.45 9.19
CA ASN A 26 6.15 -7.47 8.42
C ASN A 26 5.90 -6.19 9.25
N SER A 27 6.97 -5.70 9.85
CA SER A 27 7.03 -4.59 10.78
C SER A 27 6.76 -3.31 10.00
N LYS A 28 5.53 -2.83 10.12
CA LYS A 28 5.19 -1.45 9.77
C LYS A 28 6.11 -0.56 10.61
N LYS A 29 7.09 0.09 9.99
CA LYS A 29 7.96 1.04 10.68
C LYS A 29 7.49 2.45 10.41
N GLU A 30 7.17 3.21 11.44
CA GLU A 30 6.81 4.62 11.26
C GLU A 30 8.01 5.42 10.75
N ILE A 31 7.79 6.31 9.77
CA ILE A 31 8.84 7.14 9.17
C ILE A 31 8.37 8.59 8.95
N ASN A 32 9.29 9.52 8.75
CA ASN A 32 8.92 10.89 8.37
C ASN A 32 8.43 10.91 6.90
N ILE A 33 7.39 11.69 6.62
CA ILE A 33 6.86 11.89 5.26
C ILE A 33 7.94 12.35 4.26
N ASN A 34 8.87 13.21 4.71
CA ASN A 34 9.96 13.73 3.88
C ASN A 34 11.02 12.67 3.56
N ASP A 35 11.06 11.58 4.33
CA ASP A 35 12.01 10.49 4.12
C ASP A 35 11.44 9.38 3.22
N ILE A 36 10.14 9.41 2.91
CA ILE A 36 9.49 8.37 2.08
C ILE A 36 10.20 8.24 0.73
N GLY A 37 10.53 9.35 0.06
CA GLY A 37 11.16 9.31 -1.27
C GLY A 37 12.48 8.54 -1.25
N LYS A 38 13.34 8.86 -0.27
CA LYS A 38 14.61 8.17 -0.05
C LYS A 38 14.42 6.68 0.29
N LYS A 39 13.35 6.33 0.99
CA LYS A 39 13.06 4.94 1.41
C LYS A 39 12.42 4.10 0.32
N LEU A 40 11.79 4.74 -0.67
CA LEU A 40 11.23 4.08 -1.85
C LEU A 40 12.20 4.11 -3.04
N ASP A 41 13.49 4.35 -2.80
CA ASP A 41 14.54 4.52 -3.81
C ASP A 41 14.14 5.49 -4.95
N ASN A 42 13.32 6.50 -4.61
CA ASN A 42 12.87 7.53 -5.52
C ASN A 42 13.57 8.88 -5.16
N PRO A 43 14.60 9.28 -5.92
CA PRO A 43 15.59 10.26 -5.43
C PRO A 43 15.11 11.71 -5.26
N ASN A 44 13.92 12.09 -5.75
CA ASN A 44 13.19 13.35 -5.45
C ASN A 44 12.18 13.59 -6.59
N HIS A 45 11.13 12.79 -6.64
CA HIS A 45 9.91 13.23 -7.32
C HIS A 45 8.93 13.63 -6.24
N ASP A 46 8.24 14.76 -6.42
CA ASP A 46 7.21 15.24 -5.51
C ASP A 46 6.19 14.11 -5.32
N ILE A 47 6.28 13.43 -4.18
CA ILE A 47 5.34 12.38 -3.84
C ILE A 47 4.00 13.05 -3.79
N LEU A 48 3.05 12.50 -4.55
CA LEU A 48 1.72 13.07 -4.61
C LEU A 48 1.01 12.81 -3.28
N ILE A 49 1.12 13.77 -2.38
CA ILE A 49 0.46 13.79 -1.06
C ILE A 49 -0.25 15.14 -0.92
N PRO A 50 -1.59 15.15 -0.90
CA PRO A 50 -2.39 16.34 -0.68
C PRO A 50 -2.02 17.10 0.60
N THR A 51 -1.41 18.28 0.46
CA THR A 51 -0.97 19.14 1.58
C THR A 51 -2.10 19.78 2.38
N LYS A 52 -3.33 19.75 1.85
CA LYS A 52 -4.54 20.27 2.53
C LYS A 52 -4.88 19.52 3.83
N TYR A 53 -4.35 18.31 4.01
CA TYR A 53 -4.73 17.44 5.12
C TYR A 53 -3.56 17.22 6.07
N ASP A 54 -3.86 17.23 7.36
CA ASP A 54 -2.86 16.88 8.37
C ASP A 54 -2.53 15.40 8.28
N VAL A 55 -1.23 15.12 8.13
CA VAL A 55 -0.67 13.77 8.15
C VAL A 55 -0.68 13.28 9.59
N LYS A 56 -1.37 12.16 9.83
CA LYS A 56 -1.44 11.55 11.17
C LYS A 56 -0.32 10.54 11.39
N ASN A 57 -0.21 9.59 10.48
CA ASN A 57 0.76 8.49 10.57
C ASN A 57 1.32 8.20 9.19
N VAL A 58 2.58 7.76 9.15
CA VAL A 58 3.26 7.32 7.93
C VAL A 58 4.03 6.04 8.24
N TYR A 59 3.70 4.96 7.55
CA TYR A 59 4.34 3.66 7.74
C TYR A 59 5.12 3.25 6.50
N LEU A 60 6.35 2.78 6.70
CA LEU A 60 7.12 2.04 5.72
C LEU A 60 6.88 0.56 5.92
N HIS A 61 6.62 -0.12 4.82
CA HIS A 61 6.46 -1.55 4.75
C HIS A 61 7.55 -2.12 3.87
N ASN A 62 8.29 -3.09 4.41
CA ASN A 62 9.24 -3.87 3.65
C ASN A 62 8.80 -5.34 3.72
N ASP A 63 7.91 -5.74 2.82
CA ASP A 63 7.62 -7.17 2.63
C ASP A 63 8.80 -7.72 1.82
N ASP A 64 9.65 -8.57 2.43
CA ASP A 64 10.86 -9.18 1.85
C ASP A 64 10.63 -9.96 0.54
N PHE A 65 9.38 -10.07 0.08
CA PHE A 65 8.96 -10.79 -1.12
C PHE A 65 8.34 -9.94 -2.24
N VAL A 66 7.92 -8.68 -2.01
CA VAL A 66 7.06 -7.94 -2.97
C VAL A 66 7.49 -6.48 -3.25
N SER A 67 8.53 -5.97 -2.57
CA SER A 67 9.08 -4.59 -2.65
C SER A 67 8.52 -3.61 -1.61
N ALA A 68 9.32 -2.60 -1.29
CA ALA A 68 8.99 -1.58 -0.29
C ALA A 68 7.80 -0.71 -0.74
N TRP A 69 6.93 -0.38 0.22
CA TRP A 69 5.80 0.53 -0.01
C TRP A 69 5.53 1.37 1.24
N ALA A 70 4.87 2.52 1.04
CA ALA A 70 4.53 3.44 2.12
C ALA A 70 3.02 3.59 2.27
N GLU A 71 2.53 3.65 3.50
CA GLU A 71 1.15 3.94 3.88
C GLU A 71 1.10 5.30 4.59
N ILE A 72 0.29 6.22 4.11
CA ILE A 72 0.13 7.56 4.67
C ILE A 72 -1.33 7.75 5.05
N ILE A 73 -1.59 8.02 6.31
CA ILE A 73 -2.94 8.25 6.83
C ILE A 73 -3.10 9.75 7.09
N MET A 74 -3.97 10.40 6.32
CA MET A 74 -4.22 11.85 6.38
C MET A 74 -5.64 12.15 6.84
N SER A 75 -5.73 12.71 8.04
CA SER A 75 -7.01 12.81 8.75
C SER A 75 -7.74 11.44 8.81
N ASN A 76 -8.90 11.32 9.44
CA ASN A 76 -9.65 10.04 9.38
C ASN A 76 -10.33 9.83 7.99
N LYS A 77 -9.84 10.52 6.95
CA LYS A 77 -10.55 10.78 5.70
C LYS A 77 -9.86 10.21 4.49
N ILE A 78 -8.52 10.25 4.44
CA ILE A 78 -7.74 9.83 3.29
C ILE A 78 -6.60 8.92 3.75
N GLU A 79 -6.39 7.87 2.99
CA GLU A 79 -5.32 6.90 3.13
C GLU A 79 -4.63 6.80 1.76
N ILE A 80 -3.32 6.96 1.70
CA ILE A 80 -2.54 6.86 0.47
C ILE A 80 -1.52 5.74 0.65
N SER A 81 -1.52 4.79 -0.28
CA SER A 81 -0.49 3.77 -0.38
C SER A 81 0.34 3.96 -1.63
N ILE A 82 1.66 3.89 -1.51
CA ILE A 82 2.63 4.15 -2.57
C ILE A 82 3.54 2.94 -2.72
N TYR A 83 3.55 2.32 -3.90
CA TYR A 83 4.30 1.10 -4.19
C TYR A 83 5.41 1.35 -5.20
N THR A 84 6.55 0.69 -4.99
CA THR A 84 7.76 0.78 -5.85
C THR A 84 7.77 -0.22 -7.00
N SER A 85 7.01 -1.31 -6.91
CA SER A 85 6.97 -2.37 -7.93
C SER A 85 5.59 -2.52 -8.55
N ASP A 86 5.60 -2.97 -9.80
CA ASP A 86 4.40 -3.39 -10.54
C ASP A 86 3.81 -4.72 -10.02
N ASP A 87 4.47 -5.36 -9.05
CA ASP A 87 4.09 -6.65 -8.48
C ASP A 87 2.96 -6.58 -7.43
N LEU A 88 2.15 -5.51 -7.50
CA LEU A 88 0.74 -5.55 -7.08
C LEU A 88 -0.02 -6.76 -7.67
N LYS A 89 0.56 -7.51 -8.61
CA LYS A 89 0.17 -8.87 -9.02
C LYS A 89 -0.15 -9.80 -7.85
N ASN A 90 0.52 -9.72 -6.69
CA ASN A 90 0.28 -10.69 -5.60
C ASN A 90 -0.81 -10.29 -4.57
N LYS A 91 -1.32 -9.06 -4.61
CA LYS A 91 -2.53 -8.63 -3.87
C LYS A 91 -3.70 -8.24 -4.79
N SER A 92 -3.48 -8.27 -6.11
CA SER A 92 -4.48 -7.97 -7.14
C SER A 92 -5.76 -8.81 -7.01
N SER A 93 -5.67 -10.01 -6.46
CA SER A 93 -6.84 -10.89 -6.19
C SER A 93 -7.85 -10.33 -5.17
N LYS A 94 -7.51 -9.28 -4.40
CA LYS A 94 -8.45 -8.58 -3.50
C LYS A 94 -9.13 -7.36 -4.14
N TYR A 95 -8.69 -6.95 -5.33
CA TYR A 95 -9.14 -5.70 -5.99
C TYR A 95 -9.74 -5.93 -7.39
N ILE A 96 -9.76 -7.17 -7.90
CA ILE A 96 -10.32 -7.47 -9.22
C ILE A 96 -11.80 -7.86 -9.09
N ASN A 97 -12.67 -6.87 -9.28
CA ASN A 97 -13.83 -6.98 -10.17
C ASN A 97 -14.55 -5.61 -10.25
N LYS A 98 -14.54 -5.02 -11.47
CA LYS A 98 -15.50 -4.06 -12.07
C LYS A 98 -15.10 -2.58 -12.27
N GLU A 99 -15.63 -2.12 -13.41
CA GLU A 99 -15.81 -0.82 -14.10
C GLU A 99 -14.83 0.35 -13.92
N LYS A 100 -14.25 0.72 -15.08
CA LYS A 100 -13.52 1.95 -15.36
C LYS A 100 -14.50 3.12 -15.51
N VAL A 101 -14.44 4.10 -14.62
CA VAL A 101 -15.20 5.35 -14.70
C VAL A 101 -14.22 6.47 -15.04
N ASN A 102 -14.28 7.01 -16.27
CA ASN A 102 -13.30 7.92 -16.90
C ASN A 102 -12.59 8.97 -16.00
N ASN A 103 -11.25 8.99 -16.01
CA ASN A 103 -10.40 9.95 -16.77
C ASN A 103 -9.05 9.23 -17.04
N THR A 104 -8.47 9.37 -18.23
CA THR A 104 -7.72 8.33 -18.98
C THR A 104 -6.55 7.59 -18.27
N ASN A 105 -5.96 8.12 -17.21
CA ASN A 105 -4.81 7.51 -16.49
C ASN A 105 -5.10 7.12 -15.02
N ILE A 106 -6.26 7.50 -14.47
CA ILE A 106 -6.67 7.14 -13.12
C ILE A 106 -7.80 6.12 -13.17
N LYS A 107 -7.66 5.01 -12.43
CA LYS A 107 -8.71 4.02 -12.24
C LYS A 107 -9.46 4.34 -10.94
N GLU A 108 -10.74 4.66 -11.05
CA GLU A 108 -11.64 4.90 -9.90
C GLU A 108 -12.41 3.62 -9.54
N TYR A 109 -12.47 3.32 -8.23
CA TYR A 109 -13.19 2.20 -7.66
C TYR A 109 -14.03 2.62 -6.46
N LYS A 110 -15.06 1.84 -6.14
CA LYS A 110 -15.89 1.98 -4.94
C LYS A 110 -15.75 0.73 -4.09
N THR A 111 -15.33 0.91 -2.83
CA THR A 111 -15.21 -0.17 -1.84
C THR A 111 -16.59 -0.56 -1.28
N ASN A 112 -16.70 -1.77 -0.71
CA ASN A 112 -17.91 -2.22 -0.01
C ASN A 112 -18.33 -1.29 1.15
N ALA A 113 -17.36 -0.62 1.78
CA ALA A 113 -17.59 0.36 2.84
C ALA A 113 -18.02 1.74 2.31
N GLY A 114 -18.26 1.88 1.00
CA GLY A 114 -18.68 3.12 0.35
C GLY A 114 -17.56 4.13 0.11
N LYS A 115 -16.32 3.89 0.57
CA LYS A 115 -15.14 4.71 0.22
C LYS A 115 -14.80 4.58 -1.26
N ARG A 116 -14.21 5.62 -1.84
CA ARG A 116 -13.64 5.63 -3.18
C ARG A 116 -12.16 5.28 -3.11
N GLU A 117 -11.67 4.59 -4.13
CA GLU A 117 -10.27 4.21 -4.27
C GLU A 117 -9.77 4.58 -5.66
N TYR A 118 -8.73 5.41 -5.76
CA TYR A 118 -8.12 5.83 -7.02
C TYR A 118 -6.75 5.17 -7.16
N ILE A 119 -6.53 4.50 -8.29
CA ILE A 119 -5.27 3.83 -8.60
C ILE A 119 -4.69 4.42 -9.88
N PHE A 120 -3.44 4.88 -9.82
CA PHE A 120 -2.74 5.43 -10.97
C PHE A 120 -1.22 5.28 -10.84
N LYS A 121 -0.52 5.47 -11.96
CA LYS A 121 0.95 5.40 -12.01
C LYS A 121 1.54 6.77 -12.29
N LYS A 122 2.63 7.11 -11.59
CA LYS A 122 3.46 8.29 -11.86
C LYS A 122 4.90 7.99 -11.44
N ASP A 123 5.87 8.32 -12.29
CA ASP A 123 7.31 8.21 -12.00
C ASP A 123 7.73 6.83 -11.46
N LYS A 124 7.23 5.77 -12.09
CA LYS A 124 7.44 4.34 -11.71
C LYS A 124 6.80 3.91 -10.39
N LEU A 125 6.12 4.81 -9.69
CA LEU A 125 5.35 4.49 -8.50
C LEU A 125 3.88 4.21 -8.85
N ILE A 126 3.27 3.32 -8.07
CA ILE A 126 1.84 3.10 -8.07
C ILE A 126 1.25 3.78 -6.84
N TYR A 127 0.25 4.63 -7.08
CA TYR A 127 -0.50 5.31 -6.02
C TYR A 127 -1.87 4.66 -5.87
N VAL A 128 -2.27 4.43 -4.62
CA VAL A 128 -3.61 3.99 -4.24
C VAL A 128 -4.16 4.98 -3.22
N TYR A 129 -5.14 5.76 -3.62
CA TYR A 129 -5.78 6.77 -2.78
C TYR A 129 -7.14 6.26 -2.33
N LYS A 130 -7.37 6.12 -1.03
CA LYS A 130 -8.64 5.66 -0.48
C LYS A 130 -9.26 6.72 0.41
N PHE A 131 -10.47 7.15 0.09
CA PHE A 131 -11.09 8.31 0.72
C PHE A 131 -12.62 8.25 0.75
N SER A 132 -13.25 9.03 1.63
CA SER A 132 -14.72 9.10 1.70
C SER A 132 -15.31 9.77 0.44
N PRO A 133 -16.54 9.44 0.02
CA PRO A 133 -17.18 10.06 -1.14
C PRO A 133 -17.23 11.60 -1.09
N SER A 134 -17.30 12.17 0.11
CA SER A 134 -17.29 13.62 0.36
C SER A 134 -16.00 14.31 -0.07
N GLU A 135 -14.88 13.59 -0.13
CA GLU A 135 -13.57 14.14 -0.52
C GLU A 135 -13.31 14.03 -2.02
N LYS A 136 -14.24 13.45 -2.81
CA LYS A 136 -14.03 13.21 -4.24
C LYS A 136 -13.60 14.45 -5.00
N GLU A 137 -14.29 15.56 -4.83
CA GLU A 137 -13.99 16.76 -5.60
C GLU A 137 -12.62 17.35 -5.23
N ASN A 138 -12.28 17.35 -3.93
CA ASN A 138 -10.97 17.78 -3.46
C ASN A 138 -9.84 16.94 -4.07
N ILE A 139 -10.01 15.61 -4.08
CA ILE A 139 -9.01 14.69 -4.65
C ILE A 139 -8.93 14.83 -6.17
N ASN A 140 -10.07 14.95 -6.87
CA ASN A 140 -10.11 15.18 -8.30
C ASN A 140 -9.33 16.44 -8.69
N GLN A 141 -9.61 17.56 -8.01
CA GLN A 141 -8.99 18.84 -8.31
C GLN A 141 -7.49 18.82 -8.00
N TYR A 142 -7.09 18.17 -6.90
CA TYR A 142 -5.69 17.96 -6.56
C TYR A 142 -4.96 17.13 -7.63
N LEU A 143 -5.51 15.97 -7.99
CA LEU A 143 -4.88 15.07 -8.96
C LEU A 143 -4.82 15.70 -10.35
N LYS A 144 -5.88 16.41 -10.78
CA LYS A 144 -5.89 17.17 -12.03
C LYS A 144 -4.72 18.15 -12.08
N THR A 145 -4.49 18.90 -11.01
CA THR A 145 -3.41 19.90 -10.92
C THR A 145 -2.00 19.30 -10.96
N ASN A 146 -1.85 18.04 -10.51
CA ASN A 146 -0.53 17.42 -10.31
C ASN A 146 -0.22 16.29 -11.33
N LEU A 147 -1.17 15.95 -12.21
CA LEU A 147 -1.06 14.91 -13.22
C LEU A 147 -1.29 15.41 -14.65
N ASP A 148 -1.97 16.55 -14.83
CA ASP A 148 -2.04 17.27 -16.12
C ASP A 148 -0.73 18.06 -16.36
#